data_AF-A0A0C2SVZ9-F1
#
_entry.id   AF-A0A0C2SVZ9-F1
#
_cell.length_a   1.000
_cell.length_b   1.000
_cell.length_c   1.000
_cell.angle_alpha   90.00
_cell.angle_beta   90.00
_cell.angle_gamma   90.00
#
_symmetry.space_group_name_H-M   'P 1'
#
loop_
_entity.id
_entity.type
_entity.pdbx_description
1 polymer ?
#
loop_
_entity_poly.entity_id
_entity_poly.type
_entity_poly.pdbx_seq_one_letter_code
_entity_poly.pdbx_strand_id
1 'polypeptide(L)'
;MIEASLRERNATDGFFLERLDAFMDKCLADIRAFSERESRPFEETRQYVAEWHARYIFRSRDTSVPSEQQPSRSDRIRTVLYDASRTLETLSETSGVQSFLLSVDPTDPSDHGFLGGSLTGREFWRRLRNGGEGGANAFKTFCQKEMPISGPLSETSSLADMGDATKLPETLGKKTTAKNVKSELYDKTRTALRKESGFRLAEMRWTNPEKLDAYGVRLVGWPGDIPKQNPSSLKQSQNKQLLEALENGALKFEKITTGHTKEGHKSHDLSDAMAEESADVEEDFSWAYDADAEIGPNAPVSNLPYSGHGD
;
A
#
# COMPACT_ATOMS: atom_id res chain seq x y z
N MET A 1 -8.88 41.94 -6.23
CA MET A 1 -8.27 43.30 -6.12
C MET A 1 -7.93 43.63 -4.65
N ILE A 2 -7.37 42.68 -3.89
CA ILE A 2 -6.96 42.85 -2.47
C ILE A 2 -5.48 42.44 -2.28
N GLU A 3 -4.94 41.53 -3.11
CA GLU A 3 -3.52 41.13 -3.07
C GLU A 3 -2.52 42.24 -3.46
N ALA A 4 -2.94 43.21 -4.28
CA ALA A 4 -2.08 44.35 -4.63
C ALA A 4 -1.80 45.28 -3.43
N SER A 5 -2.72 45.34 -2.45
CA SER A 5 -2.61 46.22 -1.28
C SER A 5 -1.64 45.71 -0.20
N LEU A 6 -1.34 44.40 -0.18
CA LEU A 6 -0.32 43.84 0.72
C LEU A 6 1.11 44.07 0.21
N ARG A 7 1.32 44.16 -1.10
CA ARG A 7 2.64 44.47 -1.67
C ARG A 7 3.04 45.94 -1.48
N GLU A 8 2.09 46.87 -1.50
CA GLU A 8 2.39 48.30 -1.30
C GLU A 8 2.74 48.68 0.16
N ARG A 9 2.37 47.86 1.16
CA ARG A 9 2.82 48.07 2.55
C ARG A 9 4.24 47.60 2.84
N ASN A 10 4.87 46.86 1.92
CA ASN A 10 6.24 46.39 2.08
C ASN A 10 7.29 47.39 1.58
N ALA A 11 6.88 48.57 1.07
CA ALA A 11 7.79 49.62 0.61
C ALA A 11 8.34 50.53 1.72
N THR A 12 7.91 50.38 2.98
CA THR A 12 8.18 51.36 4.04
C THR A 12 9.30 51.02 5.02
N ASP A 13 9.96 49.88 4.90
CA ASP A 13 11.06 49.53 5.81
C ASP A 13 12.18 48.82 5.07
N GLY A 14 12.92 49.60 4.27
CA GLY A 14 14.05 49.11 3.49
C GLY A 14 15.18 48.50 4.31
N PHE A 15 15.13 48.59 5.65
CA PHE A 15 16.10 48.00 6.57
C PHE A 15 15.54 46.86 7.44
N PHE A 16 14.34 46.36 7.15
CA PHE A 16 13.71 45.32 7.99
C PHE A 16 14.56 44.05 8.06
N LEU A 17 15.08 43.58 6.91
CA LEU A 17 15.87 42.36 6.83
C LEU A 17 17.20 42.54 7.57
N GLU A 18 17.87 43.68 7.44
CA GLU A 18 19.11 43.99 8.16
C GLU A 18 18.89 44.04 9.68
N ARG A 19 17.76 44.60 10.13
CA ARG A 19 17.41 44.60 11.57
C ARG A 19 17.04 43.20 12.05
N LEU A 20 16.39 42.39 11.21
CA LEU A 20 16.08 41.00 11.53
C LEU A 20 17.36 40.17 11.64
N ASP A 21 18.32 40.34 10.73
CA ASP A 21 19.62 39.67 10.77
C ASP A 21 20.38 40.05 12.05
N ALA A 22 20.48 41.35 12.37
CA ALA A 22 21.12 41.81 13.60
C ALA A 22 20.42 41.28 14.87
N PHE A 23 19.09 41.15 14.83
CA PHE A 23 18.32 40.54 15.92
C PHE A 23 18.63 39.05 16.06
N MET A 24 18.69 38.30 14.94
CA MET A 24 19.01 36.87 14.95
C MET A 24 20.44 36.61 15.42
N ASP A 25 21.40 37.44 15.02
CA ASP A 25 22.78 37.38 15.51
C ASP A 25 22.85 37.58 17.03
N LYS A 26 22.08 38.54 17.55
CA LYS A 26 21.95 38.73 18.99
C LYS A 26 21.36 37.50 19.67
N CYS A 27 20.28 36.93 19.13
CA CYS A 27 19.71 35.70 19.68
C CYS A 27 20.71 34.54 19.68
N LEU A 28 21.54 34.40 18.66
CA LEU A 28 22.60 33.38 18.63
C LEU A 28 23.67 33.62 19.69
N ALA A 29 24.05 34.88 19.94
CA ALA A 29 24.96 35.22 21.03
C ALA A 29 24.34 34.88 22.40
N ASP A 30 23.07 35.18 22.60
CA ASP A 30 22.34 34.87 23.84
C ASP A 30 22.22 33.34 24.06
N ILE A 31 21.94 32.56 23.00
CA ILE A 31 21.94 31.08 23.06
C ILE A 31 23.32 30.54 23.44
N ARG A 32 24.40 31.13 22.90
CA ARG A 32 25.77 30.74 23.25
C ARG A 32 26.07 31.03 24.72
N ALA A 33 25.78 32.23 25.20
CA ALA A 33 25.96 32.59 26.60
C ALA A 33 25.15 31.69 27.55
N PHE A 34 23.92 31.32 27.15
CA PHE A 34 23.10 30.36 27.88
C PHE A 34 23.77 28.98 27.93
N SER A 35 24.26 28.47 26.80
CA SER A 35 24.93 27.16 26.75
C SER A 35 26.18 27.10 27.64
N GLU A 36 26.98 28.16 27.65
CA GLU A 36 28.17 28.29 28.50
C GLU A 36 27.79 28.27 29.99
N ARG A 37 26.74 29.01 30.38
CA ARG A 37 26.25 29.05 31.76
C ARG A 37 25.75 27.69 32.25
N GLU A 38 25.05 26.96 31.40
CA GLU A 38 24.53 25.62 31.72
C GLU A 38 25.59 24.51 31.55
N SER A 39 26.83 24.86 31.20
CA SER A 39 27.93 23.92 30.91
C SER A 39 27.54 22.86 29.88
N ARG A 40 26.79 23.26 28.84
CA ARG A 40 26.35 22.41 27.73
C ARG A 40 27.04 22.80 26.43
N PRO A 41 27.28 21.85 25.50
CA PRO A 41 27.73 22.19 24.16
C PRO A 41 26.76 23.15 23.46
N PHE A 42 27.32 24.17 22.80
CA PHE A 42 26.53 25.17 22.07
C PHE A 42 25.62 24.54 20.99
N GLU A 43 26.14 23.55 20.26
CA GLU A 43 25.41 22.91 19.17
C GLU A 43 24.16 22.14 19.64
N GLU A 44 24.27 21.46 20.78
CA GLU A 44 23.15 20.74 21.43
C GLU A 44 22.07 21.73 21.87
N THR A 45 22.47 22.84 22.50
CA THR A 45 21.54 23.90 22.93
C THR A 45 20.84 24.55 21.73
N ARG A 46 21.58 24.81 20.65
CA ARG A 46 21.03 25.35 19.40
C ARG A 46 19.98 24.43 18.80
N GLN A 47 20.23 23.12 18.80
CA GLN A 47 19.26 22.12 18.33
C GLN A 47 17.98 22.16 19.17
N TYR A 48 18.07 22.18 20.51
CA TYR A 48 16.90 22.28 21.38
C TYR A 48 16.07 23.54 21.14
N VAL A 49 16.72 24.68 20.91
CA VAL A 49 16.03 25.94 20.58
C VAL A 49 15.32 25.83 19.22
N ALA A 50 15.97 25.24 18.21
CA ALA A 50 15.36 25.02 16.90
C ALA A 50 14.14 24.08 17.00
N GLU A 51 14.24 22.99 17.76
CA GLU A 51 13.12 22.08 18.03
C GLU A 51 11.98 22.78 18.76
N TRP A 52 12.29 23.59 19.78
CA TRP A 52 11.30 24.36 20.51
C TRP A 52 10.57 25.37 19.60
N HIS A 53 11.32 26.08 18.74
CA HIS A 53 10.75 27.04 17.81
C HIS A 53 9.91 26.36 16.72
N ALA A 54 10.35 25.21 16.21
CA ALA A 54 9.55 24.39 15.31
C ALA A 54 8.24 23.95 15.99
N ARG A 55 8.28 23.48 17.24
CA ARG A 55 7.07 23.17 18.01
C ARG A 55 6.18 24.37 18.23
N TYR A 56 6.74 25.58 18.36
CA TYR A 56 5.97 26.80 18.50
C TYR A 56 5.27 27.20 17.19
N ILE A 57 5.99 27.17 16.06
CA ILE A 57 5.44 27.46 14.72
C ILE A 57 4.38 26.43 14.32
N PHE A 58 4.69 25.15 14.51
CA PHE A 58 3.86 24.04 14.08
C PHE A 58 2.90 23.54 15.17
N ARG A 59 2.87 24.19 16.34
CA ARG A 59 1.75 24.01 17.25
C ARG A 59 0.52 24.49 16.50
N SER A 60 -0.35 23.55 16.18
CA SER A 60 -1.74 23.86 15.86
C SER A 60 -2.18 24.93 16.85
N ARG A 61 -2.54 26.13 16.36
CA ARG A 61 -3.08 27.20 17.20
C ARG A 61 -4.27 26.62 17.94
N ASP A 62 -4.02 26.15 19.15
CA ASP A 62 -5.05 25.60 20.01
C ASP A 62 -5.99 26.76 20.38
N THR A 63 -7.22 26.62 19.88
CA THR A 63 -8.48 26.87 20.61
C THR A 63 -8.88 28.29 21.04
N SER A 64 -8.23 29.38 20.63
CA SER A 64 -8.74 30.74 20.93
C SER A 64 -9.56 31.42 19.83
N VAL A 65 -9.67 30.81 18.64
CA VAL A 65 -10.50 31.35 17.54
C VAL A 65 -11.84 30.60 17.55
N PRO A 66 -12.99 31.31 17.58
CA PRO A 66 -14.30 30.66 17.56
C PRO A 66 -14.42 29.69 16.37
N SER A 67 -14.93 28.48 16.69
CA SER A 67 -14.85 27.26 15.88
C SER A 67 -15.47 27.34 14.48
N GLU A 68 -16.18 28.41 14.14
CA GLU A 68 -16.94 28.52 12.89
C GLU A 68 -16.10 28.87 11.66
N GLN A 69 -14.83 29.29 11.82
CA GLN A 69 -13.97 29.69 10.70
C GLN A 69 -12.68 28.89 10.55
N GLN A 70 -12.41 27.92 11.45
CA GLN A 70 -11.20 27.13 11.28
C GLN A 70 -11.38 26.09 10.16
N PRO A 71 -10.46 26.03 9.17
CA PRO A 71 -10.47 24.97 8.18
C PRO A 71 -10.34 23.64 8.90
N SER A 72 -11.12 22.67 8.44
CA SER A 72 -11.17 21.34 9.04
C SER A 72 -9.77 20.71 9.04
N ARG A 73 -9.52 19.79 9.98
CA ARG A 73 -8.25 19.05 10.04
C ARG A 73 -7.89 18.42 8.69
N SER A 74 -8.89 17.85 8.02
CA SER A 74 -8.73 17.23 6.69
C SER A 74 -8.32 18.25 5.62
N ASP A 75 -8.87 19.46 5.64
CA ASP A 75 -8.48 20.52 4.69
C ASP A 75 -7.02 20.95 4.88
N ARG A 76 -6.56 21.05 6.14
CA ARG A 76 -5.16 21.38 6.43
C ARG A 76 -4.21 20.29 5.94
N ILE A 77 -4.55 19.03 6.24
CA ILE A 77 -3.77 17.87 5.77
C ILE A 77 -3.70 17.86 4.25
N ARG A 78 -4.83 18.04 3.56
CA ARG A 78 -4.87 18.11 2.10
C ARG A 78 -4.00 19.24 1.56
N THR A 79 -4.05 20.43 2.17
CA THR A 79 -3.21 21.56 1.77
C THR A 79 -1.73 21.19 1.81
N VAL A 80 -1.26 20.63 2.94
CA VAL A 80 0.14 20.18 3.08
C VAL A 80 0.50 19.11 2.05
N LEU A 81 -0.38 18.15 1.81
CA LEU A 81 -0.17 17.08 0.83
C LEU A 81 -0.09 17.63 -0.61
N TYR A 82 -0.90 18.61 -0.96
CA TYR A 82 -0.82 19.30 -2.25
C TYR A 82 0.49 20.09 -2.40
N ASP A 83 0.90 20.83 -1.37
CA ASP A 83 2.16 21.59 -1.39
C ASP A 83 3.37 20.66 -1.52
N ALA A 84 3.38 19.54 -0.79
CA ALA A 84 4.41 18.51 -0.92
C ALA A 84 4.43 17.91 -2.33
N SER A 85 3.25 17.59 -2.90
CA SER A 85 3.14 17.08 -4.27
C SER A 85 3.70 18.08 -5.29
N ARG A 86 3.36 19.36 -5.17
CA ARG A 86 3.85 20.41 -6.07
C ARG A 86 5.37 20.60 -5.98
N THR A 87 5.93 20.47 -4.78
CA THR A 87 7.38 20.51 -4.56
C THR A 87 8.06 19.34 -5.27
N LEU A 88 7.50 18.14 -5.16
CA LEU A 88 8.01 16.94 -5.84
C LEU A 88 7.87 17.01 -7.38
N GLU A 89 6.83 17.65 -7.89
CA GLU A 89 6.70 17.96 -9.33
C GLU A 89 7.80 18.93 -9.78
N THR A 90 8.01 20.03 -9.04
CA THR A 90 9.06 21.02 -9.34
C THR A 90 10.46 20.37 -9.29
N LEU A 91 10.70 19.47 -8.34
CA LEU A 91 11.94 18.69 -8.26
C LEU A 91 12.12 17.83 -9.53
N SER A 92 11.05 17.22 -10.02
CA SER A 92 11.07 16.43 -11.25
C SER A 92 11.40 17.27 -12.47
N GLU A 93 10.80 18.47 -12.58
CA GLU A 93 11.07 19.41 -13.66
C GLU A 93 12.52 19.90 -13.65
N THR A 94 13.05 20.21 -12.47
CA THR A 94 14.39 20.83 -12.33
C THR A 94 15.53 19.83 -12.36
N SER A 95 15.33 18.61 -11.86
CA SER A 95 16.39 17.61 -11.70
C SER A 95 16.16 16.30 -12.47
N GLY A 96 15.00 16.12 -13.08
CA GLY A 96 14.61 14.88 -13.74
C GLY A 96 14.23 13.74 -12.78
N VAL A 97 14.35 13.94 -11.47
CA VAL A 97 14.05 12.91 -10.46
C VAL A 97 12.55 12.60 -10.44
N GLN A 98 12.21 11.32 -10.59
CA GLN A 98 10.82 10.86 -10.50
C GLN A 98 10.51 10.42 -9.07
N SER A 99 9.35 10.83 -8.57
CA SER A 99 8.91 10.55 -7.20
C SER A 99 7.40 10.42 -7.13
N PHE A 100 6.91 9.70 -6.12
CA PHE A 100 5.50 9.71 -5.73
C PHE A 100 5.38 9.68 -4.21
N LEU A 101 4.25 10.19 -3.70
CA LEU A 101 3.91 10.22 -2.29
C LEU A 101 2.52 9.63 -2.10
N LEU A 102 2.39 8.59 -1.27
CA LEU A 102 1.11 8.02 -0.88
C LEU A 102 0.81 8.39 0.58
N SER A 103 -0.38 8.90 0.85
CA SER A 103 -0.91 9.14 2.18
C SER A 103 -2.30 8.53 2.31
N VAL A 104 -2.61 7.91 3.44
CA VAL A 104 -3.94 7.39 3.77
C VAL A 104 -4.31 7.80 5.20
N ASP A 105 -5.57 8.16 5.43
CA ASP A 105 -6.13 8.35 6.77
C ASP A 105 -6.85 7.04 7.19
N PRO A 106 -6.26 6.23 8.08
CA PRO A 106 -6.89 4.99 8.52
C PRO A 106 -8.13 5.22 9.39
N THR A 107 -8.34 6.44 9.91
CA THR A 107 -9.47 6.78 10.78
C THR A 107 -10.72 7.18 10.00
N ASP A 108 -10.56 7.66 8.77
CA ASP A 108 -11.67 8.05 7.89
C ASP A 108 -12.02 6.90 6.94
N PRO A 109 -13.17 6.22 7.07
CA PRO A 109 -13.55 5.13 6.16
C PRO A 109 -13.78 5.61 4.72
N SER A 110 -14.12 6.89 4.51
CA SER A 110 -14.35 7.49 3.19
C SER A 110 -13.07 7.97 2.51
N ASP A 111 -11.93 7.91 3.19
CA ASP A 111 -10.65 8.28 2.58
C ASP A 111 -10.19 7.22 1.56
N HIS A 112 -10.07 7.64 0.31
CA HIS A 112 -9.52 6.84 -0.79
C HIS A 112 -7.98 6.95 -0.90
N GLY A 113 -7.36 7.70 0.02
CA GLY A 113 -5.95 8.02 -0.02
C GLY A 113 -5.63 9.17 -0.96
N PHE A 114 -4.49 9.79 -0.72
CA PHE A 114 -3.91 10.84 -1.54
C PHE A 114 -2.65 10.33 -2.23
N LEU A 115 -2.58 10.53 -3.55
CA LEU A 115 -1.41 10.19 -4.36
C LEU A 115 -0.84 11.46 -5.03
N GLY A 116 0.30 11.91 -4.53
CA GLY A 116 1.04 13.06 -5.03
C GLY A 116 2.39 12.70 -5.66
N GLY A 117 3.15 13.72 -6.03
CA GLY A 117 4.49 13.62 -6.63
C GLY A 117 4.50 13.81 -8.15
N SER A 118 5.60 13.44 -8.80
CA SER A 118 5.75 13.55 -10.26
C SER A 118 4.68 12.78 -11.03
N LEU A 119 4.31 13.25 -12.22
CA LEU A 119 3.32 12.59 -13.07
C LEU A 119 3.70 11.13 -13.37
N THR A 120 4.95 10.88 -13.78
CA THR A 120 5.46 9.54 -14.09
C THR A 120 5.43 8.63 -12.88
N GLY A 121 5.82 9.13 -11.69
CA GLY A 121 5.79 8.34 -10.46
C GLY A 121 4.37 7.91 -10.07
N ARG A 122 3.39 8.81 -10.21
CA ARG A 122 1.98 8.49 -9.95
C ARG A 122 1.44 7.45 -10.92
N GLU A 123 1.73 7.59 -12.21
CA GLU A 123 1.31 6.62 -13.24
C GLU A 123 1.94 5.25 -13.04
N PHE A 124 3.23 5.21 -12.70
CA PHE A 124 3.92 3.98 -12.34
C PHE A 124 3.20 3.26 -11.19
N TRP A 125 2.89 3.98 -10.11
CA TRP A 125 2.17 3.41 -8.96
C TRP A 125 0.78 2.88 -9.35
N ARG A 126 0.02 3.59 -10.19
CA ARG A 126 -1.30 3.14 -10.65
C ARG A 126 -1.25 1.87 -11.48
N ARG A 127 -0.19 1.69 -12.28
CA ARG A 127 0.00 0.52 -13.16
C ARG A 127 0.62 -0.67 -12.46
N LEU A 128 1.20 -0.47 -11.28
CA LEU A 128 1.77 -1.56 -10.49
C LEU A 128 0.67 -2.54 -10.08
N ARG A 129 0.94 -3.84 -10.18
CA ARG A 129 0.04 -4.86 -9.62
C ARG A 129 -0.12 -4.62 -8.12
N ASN A 130 -1.35 -4.53 -7.66
CA ASN A 130 -1.70 -4.13 -6.27
C ASN A 130 -1.30 -2.69 -5.91
N GLY A 131 -1.03 -1.84 -6.90
CA GLY A 131 -0.90 -0.40 -6.73
C GLY A 131 -2.25 0.32 -6.86
N GLY A 132 -2.21 1.61 -7.19
CA GLY A 132 -3.42 2.43 -7.36
C GLY A 132 -4.31 2.46 -6.10
N GLU A 133 -5.62 2.44 -6.32
CA GLU A 133 -6.63 2.44 -5.23
C GLU A 133 -6.61 1.15 -4.42
N GLY A 134 -6.40 0.00 -5.06
CA GLY A 134 -6.28 -1.30 -4.37
C GLY A 134 -5.10 -1.32 -3.39
N GLY A 135 -3.95 -0.77 -3.81
CA GLY A 135 -2.76 -0.62 -2.97
C GLY A 135 -2.96 0.37 -1.82
N ALA A 136 -3.62 1.50 -2.08
CA ALA A 136 -3.98 2.46 -1.04
C ALA A 136 -4.90 1.83 0.02
N ASN A 137 -5.92 1.07 -0.39
CA ASN A 137 -6.82 0.36 0.50
C ASN A 137 -6.12 -0.75 1.30
N ALA A 138 -5.20 -1.48 0.66
CA ALA A 138 -4.38 -2.49 1.34
C ALA A 138 -3.48 -1.85 2.41
N PHE A 139 -2.85 -0.72 2.08
CA PHE A 139 -2.02 0.03 3.01
C PHE A 139 -2.83 0.60 4.17
N LYS A 140 -4.01 1.18 3.90
CA LYS A 140 -4.96 1.64 4.92
C LYS A 140 -5.35 0.52 5.88
N THR A 141 -5.70 -0.66 5.35
CA THR A 141 -6.05 -1.84 6.14
C THR A 141 -4.87 -2.32 6.99
N PHE A 142 -3.65 -2.24 6.47
CA PHE A 142 -2.44 -2.54 7.22
C PHE A 142 -2.24 -1.56 8.38
N CYS A 143 -2.37 -0.25 8.14
CA CYS A 143 -2.28 0.77 9.19
C CYS A 143 -3.33 0.58 10.29
N GLN A 144 -4.57 0.22 9.94
CA GLN A 144 -5.63 -0.06 10.91
C GLN A 144 -5.33 -1.27 11.81
N LYS A 145 -4.56 -2.25 11.33
CA LYS A 145 -4.14 -3.40 12.14
C LYS A 145 -3.00 -3.06 13.09
N GLU A 146 -2.04 -2.27 12.62
CA GLU A 146 -0.82 -1.93 13.35
C GLU A 146 -0.97 -0.73 14.28
N MET A 147 -1.95 0.15 14.04
CA MET A 147 -2.30 1.22 14.97
C MET A 147 -3.42 0.71 15.89
N PRO A 148 -3.11 0.15 17.07
CA PRO A 148 -4.12 -0.06 18.09
C PRO A 148 -4.68 1.33 18.42
N ILE A 149 -5.93 1.55 18.01
CA ILE A 149 -6.67 2.76 18.32
C ILE A 149 -6.59 2.88 19.84
N SER A 150 -5.74 3.80 20.30
CA SER A 150 -5.59 4.14 21.71
C SER A 150 -6.79 4.99 22.08
N GLY A 151 -7.97 4.39 21.95
CA GLY A 151 -9.22 4.93 22.43
C GLY A 151 -9.24 4.78 23.95
N PRO A 152 -9.73 5.79 24.68
CA PRO A 152 -9.83 5.72 26.12
C PRO A 152 -10.70 4.52 26.51
N LEU A 153 -10.15 3.72 27.42
CA LEU A 153 -10.78 2.65 28.18
C LEU A 153 -12.30 2.84 28.31
N SER A 154 -13.06 2.20 27.42
CA SER A 154 -14.48 1.94 27.67
C SER A 154 -14.53 0.71 28.59
N GLU A 155 -14.10 0.92 29.84
CA GLU A 155 -14.37 0.04 30.97
C GLU A 155 -15.85 0.11 31.28
N THR A 156 -16.67 -0.59 30.50
CA THR A 156 -17.98 -1.05 30.97
C THR A 156 -17.87 -2.55 31.17
N SER A 157 -17.29 -2.87 32.34
CA SER A 157 -17.40 -4.16 33.01
C SER A 157 -18.87 -4.54 33.17
N SER A 158 -19.38 -5.36 32.27
CA SER A 158 -20.54 -6.20 32.55
C SER A 158 -20.07 -7.41 33.35
N LEU A 159 -20.08 -7.26 34.67
CA LEU A 159 -20.05 -8.36 35.62
C LEU A 159 -21.35 -9.17 35.48
N ALA A 160 -21.25 -10.36 34.90
CA ALA A 160 -21.93 -11.60 35.30
C ALA A 160 -22.04 -12.54 34.10
N ASP A 161 -21.16 -13.55 34.03
CA ASP A 161 -21.62 -14.94 34.13
C ASP A 161 -20.42 -15.87 34.38
N MET A 162 -20.51 -16.68 35.44
CA MET A 162 -19.55 -17.73 35.77
C MET A 162 -20.10 -19.02 35.19
N GLY A 163 -19.48 -19.51 34.10
CA GLY A 163 -19.86 -20.79 33.51
C GLY A 163 -18.84 -21.27 32.47
N ASP A 164 -17.84 -22.00 32.96
CA ASP A 164 -17.28 -23.26 32.44
C ASP A 164 -16.95 -23.46 30.93
N ALA A 165 -15.84 -24.20 30.72
CA ALA A 165 -15.38 -24.89 29.52
C ALA A 165 -14.68 -24.09 28.39
N THR A 166 -13.34 -24.10 28.47
CA THR A 166 -12.39 -24.53 27.41
C THR A 166 -12.93 -24.55 25.97
N LYS A 167 -12.85 -23.43 25.25
CA LYS A 167 -12.85 -23.42 23.78
C LYS A 167 -11.82 -22.45 23.24
N LEU A 168 -10.94 -23.01 22.41
CA LEU A 168 -9.99 -22.32 21.54
C LEU A 168 -10.71 -21.27 20.68
N PRO A 169 -10.03 -20.17 20.31
CA PRO A 169 -10.63 -19.12 19.49
C PRO A 169 -10.91 -19.66 18.09
N GLU A 170 -12.17 -19.97 17.81
CA GLU A 170 -12.68 -20.16 16.46
C GLU A 170 -12.50 -18.84 15.70
N THR A 171 -11.68 -18.93 14.65
CA THR A 171 -11.45 -17.87 13.68
C THR A 171 -12.78 -17.40 13.09
N LEU A 172 -13.14 -16.14 13.35
CA LEU A 172 -14.27 -15.46 12.72
C LEU A 172 -14.22 -15.66 11.21
N GLY A 173 -15.19 -16.42 10.70
CA GLY A 173 -15.42 -16.67 9.29
C GLY A 173 -15.73 -15.39 8.54
N LYS A 174 -14.69 -14.68 8.07
CA LYS A 174 -14.83 -13.73 6.98
C LYS A 174 -15.36 -14.50 5.79
N LYS A 175 -16.53 -14.11 5.30
CA LYS A 175 -17.09 -14.57 4.01
C LYS A 175 -16.10 -14.18 2.90
N THR A 176 -15.14 -15.05 2.64
CA THR A 176 -14.25 -14.98 1.48
C THR A 176 -15.11 -15.20 0.25
N THR A 177 -15.30 -14.15 -0.54
CA THR A 177 -15.94 -14.24 -1.85
C THR A 177 -15.17 -15.22 -2.72
N ALA A 178 -15.87 -15.91 -3.63
CA ALA A 178 -15.28 -16.96 -4.48
C ALA A 178 -14.02 -16.51 -5.25
N LYS A 179 -14.01 -15.23 -5.69
CA LYS A 179 -12.86 -14.62 -6.37
C LYS A 179 -11.61 -14.59 -5.45
N ASN A 180 -11.79 -14.35 -4.16
CA ASN A 180 -10.69 -14.35 -3.19
C ASN A 180 -10.12 -15.74 -2.95
N VAL A 181 -10.95 -16.79 -2.97
CA VAL A 181 -10.50 -18.17 -2.74
C VAL A 181 -9.55 -18.62 -3.85
N LYS A 182 -9.86 -18.31 -5.12
CA LYS A 182 -8.99 -18.69 -6.25
C LYS A 182 -7.64 -17.97 -6.14
N SER A 183 -7.62 -16.65 -5.97
CA SER A 183 -6.36 -15.89 -5.86
C SER A 183 -5.53 -16.33 -4.67
N GLU A 184 -6.17 -16.55 -3.51
CA GLU A 184 -5.49 -16.99 -2.30
C GLU A 184 -4.89 -18.39 -2.46
N LEU A 185 -5.61 -19.30 -3.13
CA LEU A 185 -5.09 -20.63 -3.46
C LEU A 185 -3.86 -20.54 -4.36
N TYR A 186 -3.90 -19.77 -5.46
CA TYR A 186 -2.72 -19.57 -6.33
C TYR A 186 -1.53 -19.01 -5.56
N ASP A 187 -1.75 -18.00 -4.72
CA ASP A 187 -0.67 -17.33 -3.98
C ASP A 187 -0.08 -18.23 -2.90
N LYS A 188 -0.91 -18.96 -2.13
CA LYS A 188 -0.41 -19.91 -1.12
C LYS A 188 0.31 -21.09 -1.76
N THR A 189 -0.23 -21.67 -2.83
CA THR A 189 0.43 -22.76 -3.55
C THR A 189 1.78 -22.31 -4.12
N ARG A 190 1.86 -21.14 -4.76
CA ARG A 190 3.10 -20.57 -5.27
C ARG A 190 4.11 -20.30 -4.16
N THR A 191 3.66 -19.77 -3.03
CA THR A 191 4.52 -19.51 -1.86
C THR A 191 5.07 -20.81 -1.27
N ALA A 192 4.22 -21.82 -1.07
CA ALA A 192 4.60 -23.13 -0.56
C ALA A 192 5.58 -23.85 -1.50
N LEU A 193 5.32 -23.84 -2.81
CA LEU A 193 6.21 -24.42 -3.82
C LEU A 193 7.61 -23.76 -3.78
N ARG A 194 7.67 -22.43 -3.82
CA ARG A 194 8.94 -21.69 -3.84
C ARG A 194 9.72 -21.86 -2.53
N LYS A 195 9.01 -21.98 -1.41
CA LYS A 195 9.59 -22.27 -0.10
C LYS A 195 10.26 -23.65 -0.08
N GLU A 196 9.57 -24.69 -0.53
CA GLU A 196 10.08 -26.07 -0.47
C GLU A 196 11.12 -26.38 -1.56
N SER A 197 10.94 -25.85 -2.78
CA SER A 197 11.90 -26.03 -3.87
C SER A 197 13.17 -25.19 -3.72
N GLY A 198 13.08 -24.03 -3.04
CA GLY A 198 14.14 -23.03 -3.01
C GLY A 198 14.28 -22.21 -4.31
N PHE A 199 13.46 -22.47 -5.33
CA PHE A 199 13.49 -21.75 -6.60
C PHE A 199 12.46 -20.61 -6.60
N ARG A 200 12.94 -19.36 -6.64
CA ARG A 200 12.08 -18.16 -6.64
C ARG A 200 11.11 -18.06 -7.81
N LEU A 201 11.48 -18.66 -8.95
CA LEU A 201 10.68 -18.66 -10.17
C LEU A 201 9.88 -19.95 -10.36
N ALA A 202 9.91 -20.88 -9.39
CA ALA A 202 9.14 -22.10 -9.50
C ALA A 202 7.64 -21.78 -9.65
N GLU A 203 7.03 -22.44 -10.63
CA GLU A 203 5.62 -22.38 -10.95
C GLU A 203 5.10 -23.78 -11.25
N MET A 204 3.94 -24.10 -10.70
CA MET A 204 3.27 -25.38 -10.89
C MET A 204 2.27 -25.28 -12.03
N ARG A 205 2.35 -26.20 -13.00
CA ARG A 205 1.26 -26.44 -13.94
C ARG A 205 0.25 -27.37 -13.27
N TRP A 206 -0.96 -26.88 -12.97
CA TRP A 206 -1.98 -27.63 -12.22
C TRP A 206 -2.44 -28.92 -12.91
N THR A 207 -2.37 -28.95 -14.25
CA THR A 207 -2.71 -30.12 -15.06
C THR A 207 -1.67 -31.23 -14.99
N ASN A 208 -0.41 -30.91 -14.69
CA ASN A 208 0.69 -31.86 -14.66
C ASN A 208 1.58 -31.68 -13.41
N PRO A 209 1.06 -31.92 -12.19
CA PRO A 209 1.81 -31.69 -10.95
C PRO A 209 3.02 -32.63 -10.78
N GLU A 210 3.09 -33.72 -11.55
CA GLU A 210 4.24 -34.63 -11.60
C GLU A 210 5.48 -34.02 -12.29
N LYS A 211 5.32 -32.95 -13.10
CA LYS A 211 6.49 -32.24 -13.66
C LYS A 211 7.27 -31.41 -12.62
N LEU A 212 6.80 -31.37 -11.37
CA LEU A 212 7.48 -30.67 -10.27
C LEU A 212 8.82 -31.31 -9.90
N ASP A 213 9.07 -32.55 -10.33
CA ASP A 213 10.33 -33.26 -10.16
C ASP A 213 11.52 -32.45 -10.73
N ALA A 214 11.28 -31.62 -11.76
CA ALA A 214 12.27 -30.69 -12.30
C ALA A 214 12.79 -29.66 -11.27
N TYR A 215 11.98 -29.33 -10.26
CA TYR A 215 12.35 -28.48 -9.14
C TYR A 215 12.80 -29.28 -7.90
N GLY A 216 12.92 -30.61 -8.01
CA GLY A 216 13.28 -31.50 -6.91
C GLY A 216 12.22 -31.61 -5.82
N VAL A 217 10.96 -31.31 -6.13
CA VAL A 217 9.83 -31.41 -5.20
C VAL A 217 8.66 -32.16 -5.84
N ARG A 218 7.83 -32.80 -5.03
CA ARG A 218 6.58 -33.43 -5.47
C ARG A 218 5.41 -32.93 -4.63
N LEU A 219 4.23 -32.89 -5.22
CA LEU A 219 3.00 -32.55 -4.49
C LEU A 219 2.40 -33.82 -3.86
N VAL A 220 2.15 -33.78 -2.55
CA VAL A 220 1.62 -34.92 -1.77
C VAL A 220 0.32 -34.51 -1.09
N GLY A 221 -0.60 -35.46 -0.97
CA GLY A 221 -1.88 -35.27 -0.29
C GLY A 221 -2.94 -34.53 -1.10
N TRP A 222 -2.89 -34.66 -2.43
CA TRP A 222 -3.97 -34.19 -3.30
C TRP A 222 -5.28 -34.95 -2.99
N PRO A 223 -6.40 -34.25 -2.70
CA PRO A 223 -7.68 -34.89 -2.43
C PRO A 223 -8.15 -35.74 -3.62
N GLY A 224 -8.48 -37.02 -3.38
CA GLY A 224 -8.81 -37.98 -4.44
C GLY A 224 -10.12 -37.70 -5.19
N ASP A 225 -10.99 -36.86 -4.62
CA ASP A 225 -12.27 -36.41 -5.16
C ASP A 225 -12.15 -35.16 -6.05
N ILE A 226 -10.98 -34.52 -6.09
CA ILE A 226 -10.74 -33.30 -6.86
C ILE A 226 -9.88 -33.61 -8.09
N PRO A 227 -10.34 -33.30 -9.31
CA PRO A 227 -9.53 -33.52 -10.50
C PRO A 227 -8.30 -32.59 -10.53
N LYS A 228 -7.17 -33.09 -11.03
CA LYS A 228 -5.94 -32.32 -11.24
C LYS A 228 -6.09 -31.35 -12.43
N GLN A 229 -6.79 -30.24 -12.20
CA GLN A 229 -7.05 -29.20 -13.20
C GLN A 229 -6.78 -27.81 -12.62
N ASN A 230 -6.79 -26.80 -13.49
CA ASN A 230 -6.62 -25.40 -13.07
C ASN A 230 -7.74 -24.98 -12.09
N PRO A 231 -7.44 -24.22 -11.01
CA PRO A 231 -8.44 -23.68 -10.09
C PRO A 231 -9.56 -22.87 -10.78
N SER A 232 -9.31 -22.36 -11.99
CA SER A 232 -10.31 -21.70 -12.82
C SER A 232 -11.44 -22.63 -13.25
N SER A 233 -11.16 -23.90 -13.58
CA SER A 233 -12.14 -24.91 -14.03
C SER A 233 -12.82 -25.67 -12.87
N LEU A 234 -12.26 -25.61 -11.66
CA LEU A 234 -12.81 -26.28 -10.48
C LEU A 234 -14.01 -25.53 -9.88
N LYS A 235 -14.90 -26.28 -9.23
CA LYS A 235 -16.00 -25.71 -8.43
C LYS A 235 -15.45 -24.93 -7.23
N GLN A 236 -16.19 -23.93 -6.76
CA GLN A 236 -15.76 -23.14 -5.59
C GLN A 236 -15.53 -23.99 -4.34
N SER A 237 -16.37 -25.01 -4.11
CA SER A 237 -16.20 -25.94 -2.98
C SER A 237 -14.88 -26.72 -3.06
N GLN A 238 -14.50 -27.17 -4.27
CA GLN A 238 -13.23 -27.86 -4.50
C GLN A 238 -12.03 -26.94 -4.27
N ASN A 239 -12.09 -25.69 -4.78
CA ASN A 239 -11.05 -24.70 -4.51
C ASN A 239 -10.89 -24.40 -3.01
N LYS A 240 -12.01 -24.33 -2.28
CA LYS A 240 -11.99 -24.14 -0.82
C LYS A 240 -11.36 -25.34 -0.12
N GLN A 241 -11.72 -26.56 -0.52
CA GLN A 241 -11.16 -27.80 0.05
C GLN A 241 -9.66 -27.93 -0.22
N LEU A 242 -9.17 -27.53 -1.41
CA LEU A 242 -7.74 -27.47 -1.70
C LEU A 242 -7.02 -26.44 -0.82
N LEU A 243 -7.62 -25.27 -0.62
CA LEU A 243 -7.07 -24.21 0.22
C LEU A 243 -6.97 -24.67 1.69
N GLU A 244 -8.05 -25.26 2.23
CA GLU A 244 -8.08 -25.82 3.58
C GLU A 244 -7.06 -26.97 3.73
N ALA A 245 -6.95 -27.85 2.74
CA ALA A 245 -5.96 -28.93 2.75
C ALA A 245 -4.52 -28.38 2.77
N LEU A 246 -4.25 -27.30 2.05
CA LEU A 246 -2.94 -26.65 2.04
C LEU A 246 -2.63 -25.96 3.38
N GLU A 247 -3.61 -25.29 3.98
CA GLU A 247 -3.48 -24.62 5.28
C GLU A 247 -3.26 -25.60 6.42
N ASN A 248 -3.98 -26.72 6.41
CA ASN A 248 -3.86 -27.78 7.42
C ASN A 248 -2.65 -28.69 7.17
N GLY A 249 -1.91 -28.48 6.07
CA GLY A 249 -0.74 -29.28 5.70
C GLY A 249 -1.05 -30.69 5.20
N ALA A 250 -2.33 -31.00 4.93
CA ALA A 250 -2.75 -32.24 4.29
C ALA A 250 -2.27 -32.30 2.84
N LEU A 251 -2.39 -31.17 2.12
CA LEU A 251 -1.78 -30.93 0.82
C LEU A 251 -0.47 -30.17 1.03
N LYS A 252 0.66 -30.70 0.58
CA LYS A 252 1.97 -30.04 0.76
C LYS A 252 2.97 -30.46 -0.31
N PHE A 253 4.00 -29.63 -0.50
CA PHE A 253 5.14 -29.97 -1.33
C PHE A 253 6.18 -30.68 -0.47
N GLU A 254 6.72 -31.80 -0.96
CA GLU A 254 7.80 -32.53 -0.31
C GLU A 254 9.03 -32.54 -1.22
N LYS A 255 10.20 -32.27 -0.64
CA LYS A 255 11.47 -32.40 -1.36
C LYS A 255 11.72 -33.86 -1.69
N ILE A 256 12.03 -34.13 -2.95
CA ILE A 256 12.42 -35.47 -3.39
C ILE A 256 13.84 -35.69 -2.89
N THR A 257 13.96 -36.28 -1.70
CA THR A 257 15.24 -36.80 -1.24
C THR A 257 15.56 -37.97 -2.15
N THR A 258 16.27 -37.71 -3.25
CA THR A 258 16.88 -38.73 -4.10
C THR A 258 17.78 -39.58 -3.20
N GLY A 259 17.20 -40.65 -2.66
CA GLY A 259 17.94 -41.69 -1.98
C GLY A 259 18.97 -42.19 -2.98
N HIS A 260 20.24 -42.11 -2.61
CA HIS A 260 21.37 -42.60 -3.36
C HIS A 260 21.15 -44.06 -3.81
N THR A 261 20.54 -44.26 -4.97
CA THR A 261 20.90 -45.35 -5.87
C THR A 261 21.94 -44.75 -6.80
N LYS A 262 23.20 -44.97 -6.46
CA LYS A 262 24.38 -44.57 -7.25
C LYS A 262 24.39 -45.33 -8.57
N GLU A 263 23.63 -44.88 -9.57
CA GLU A 263 23.88 -45.25 -10.96
C GLU A 263 23.80 -44.01 -11.87
N GLY A 264 24.94 -43.33 -11.95
CA GLY A 264 25.52 -42.93 -13.24
C GLY A 264 24.78 -41.99 -14.18
N HIS A 265 23.75 -41.24 -13.77
CA HIS A 265 23.13 -40.27 -14.67
C HIS A 265 23.86 -38.93 -14.68
N LYS A 266 24.48 -38.67 -15.83
CA LYS A 266 25.13 -37.42 -16.23
C LYS A 266 24.26 -36.22 -15.87
N SER A 267 24.87 -35.23 -15.21
CA SER A 267 24.33 -33.89 -15.01
C SER A 267 23.97 -33.29 -16.37
N HIS A 268 22.70 -33.42 -16.75
CA HIS A 268 22.15 -32.69 -17.88
C HIS A 268 21.96 -31.25 -17.42
N ASP A 269 22.67 -30.36 -18.09
CA ASP A 269 22.62 -28.92 -17.92
C ASP A 269 21.15 -28.46 -18.07
N LEU A 270 20.58 -27.89 -17.01
CA LEU A 270 19.16 -27.47 -16.93
C LEU A 270 18.86 -26.21 -17.78
N SER A 271 19.83 -25.76 -18.56
CA SER A 271 19.71 -24.59 -19.45
C SER A 271 18.99 -24.90 -20.77
N ASP A 272 18.84 -26.17 -21.16
CA ASP A 272 18.33 -26.54 -22.50
C ASP A 272 16.84 -26.95 -22.53
N ALA A 273 16.25 -27.29 -21.37
CA ALA A 273 14.86 -27.78 -21.30
C ALA A 273 13.78 -26.66 -21.32
N MET A 274 14.17 -25.39 -21.36
CA MET A 274 13.22 -24.26 -21.44
C MET A 274 13.11 -23.64 -22.84
N ALA A 275 13.89 -24.08 -23.82
CA ALA A 275 13.98 -23.42 -25.14
C ALA A 275 13.00 -23.96 -26.21
N GLU A 276 12.41 -25.15 -26.06
CA GLU A 276 11.65 -25.79 -27.15
C GLU A 276 10.11 -25.87 -26.99
N GLU A 277 9.52 -25.40 -25.90
CA GLU A 277 8.07 -25.59 -25.64
C GLU A 277 7.26 -24.27 -25.69
N SER A 278 7.55 -23.38 -26.65
CA SER A 278 6.84 -22.09 -26.84
C SER A 278 5.90 -22.03 -28.06
N ALA A 279 5.57 -23.17 -28.69
CA ALA A 279 4.84 -23.17 -29.96
C ALA A 279 3.32 -23.40 -29.88
N ASP A 280 2.76 -23.90 -28.77
CA ASP A 280 1.31 -24.18 -28.64
C ASP A 280 0.77 -23.74 -27.26
N VAL A 281 1.13 -22.53 -26.83
CA VAL A 281 0.38 -21.87 -25.74
C VAL A 281 -0.78 -21.15 -26.40
N GLU A 282 -1.92 -21.83 -26.55
CA GLU A 282 -3.20 -21.14 -26.55
C GLU A 282 -3.27 -20.37 -25.23
N GLU A 283 -2.87 -19.10 -25.27
CA GLU A 283 -2.95 -18.17 -24.15
C GLU A 283 -4.43 -18.05 -23.78
N ASP A 284 -4.82 -18.79 -22.74
CA ASP A 284 -6.15 -18.76 -22.15
C ASP A 284 -6.38 -17.37 -21.52
N PHE A 285 -6.79 -16.41 -22.36
CA PHE A 285 -7.15 -15.04 -22.00
C PHE A 285 -8.55 -14.93 -21.37
N SER A 286 -9.15 -16.04 -20.96
CA SER A 286 -10.48 -16.05 -20.33
C SER A 286 -10.56 -15.30 -18.99
N TRP A 287 -9.42 -14.89 -18.42
CA TRP A 287 -9.35 -14.00 -17.25
C TRP A 287 -9.32 -12.50 -17.59
N ALA A 288 -9.05 -12.12 -18.85
CA ALA A 288 -8.92 -10.73 -19.28
C ALA A 288 -10.21 -10.13 -19.87
N TYR A 289 -11.25 -10.95 -20.08
CA TYR A 289 -12.55 -10.50 -20.59
C TYR A 289 -13.55 -10.34 -19.44
N ASP A 290 -13.83 -9.09 -19.06
CA ASP A 290 -14.90 -8.76 -18.11
C ASP A 290 -16.22 -8.68 -18.88
N ALA A 291 -16.91 -9.81 -19.02
CA ALA A 291 -18.15 -9.91 -19.83
C ALA A 291 -19.34 -9.09 -19.26
N ASP A 292 -19.19 -8.52 -18.06
CA ASP A 292 -20.23 -7.72 -17.38
C ASP A 292 -20.01 -6.21 -17.51
N ALA A 293 -19.11 -5.74 -18.38
CA ALA A 293 -19.05 -4.33 -18.78
C ALA A 293 -20.23 -3.98 -19.72
N GLU A 294 -21.46 -4.25 -19.29
CA GLU A 294 -22.65 -3.72 -19.94
C GLU A 294 -22.65 -2.20 -19.78
N ILE A 295 -22.56 -1.52 -20.92
CA ILE A 295 -22.81 -0.10 -21.07
C ILE A 295 -24.24 0.15 -20.58
N GLY A 296 -24.37 0.66 -19.37
CA GLY A 296 -25.65 1.05 -18.80
C GLY A 296 -26.37 2.04 -19.74
N PRO A 297 -27.70 1.89 -19.97
CA PRO A 297 -28.47 2.76 -20.84
C PRO A 297 -28.76 4.08 -20.13
N ASN A 298 -27.75 4.94 -20.01
CA ASN A 298 -27.92 6.34 -19.62
C ASN A 298 -26.70 7.15 -20.07
N ALA A 299 -26.49 7.22 -21.38
CA ALA A 299 -25.71 8.31 -21.96
C ALA A 299 -26.63 9.55 -22.06
N PRO A 300 -26.31 10.69 -21.43
CA PRO A 300 -27.10 11.89 -21.55
C PRO A 300 -27.01 12.43 -22.99
N VAL A 301 -28.17 12.62 -23.61
CA VAL A 301 -28.32 13.26 -24.91
C VAL A 301 -27.82 14.69 -24.81
N SER A 302 -26.68 14.97 -25.43
CA SER A 302 -26.15 16.31 -25.62
C SER A 302 -27.07 17.11 -26.54
N ASN A 303 -27.85 18.02 -25.98
CA ASN A 303 -28.60 19.03 -26.72
C ASN A 303 -27.65 20.11 -27.24
N LEU A 304 -27.40 20.12 -28.55
CA LEU A 304 -26.81 21.25 -29.28
C LEU A 304 -27.93 22.24 -29.62
N PRO A 305 -27.82 23.53 -29.26
CA PRO A 305 -28.75 24.53 -29.76
C PRO A 305 -28.43 24.87 -31.22
N TYR A 306 -29.40 24.59 -32.06
CA TYR A 306 -29.52 25.01 -33.46
C TYR A 306 -29.89 26.50 -33.48
N SER A 307 -29.00 27.37 -33.94
CA SER A 307 -29.32 28.77 -34.28
C SER A 307 -29.17 28.97 -35.78
N GLY A 308 -30.29 28.90 -36.50
CA GLY A 308 -30.42 29.17 -37.92
C GLY A 308 -31.66 30.05 -38.19
N HIS A 309 -31.48 31.03 -39.07
CA HIS A 309 -32.29 32.20 -39.43
C HIS A 309 -33.74 32.00 -39.93
N GLY A 310 -34.49 33.12 -39.91
CA GLY A 310 -35.65 33.49 -40.75
C GLY A 310 -36.88 33.82 -39.90
N ASP A 311 -37.52 34.99 -39.90
CA ASP A 311 -37.54 36.19 -40.76
C ASP A 311 -37.69 37.47 -39.91
#